data_AF-A0A6N9TQF0-F1
#
_entry.id   AF-A0A6N9TQF0-F1
#
_cell.length_a   1.000
_cell.length_b   1.000
_cell.length_c   1.000
_cell.angle_alpha   90.00
_cell.angle_beta   90.00
_cell.angle_gamma   90.00
#
_symmetry.space_group_name_H-M   'P 1'
#
loop_
_entity.id
_entity.type
_entity.pdbx_description
1 polymer ?
#
loop_
_entity_poly.entity_id
_entity_poly.type
_entity_poly.pdbx_seq_one_letter_code
_entity_poly.pdbx_strand_id
1 'polypeptide(L)'
;AVVRSPLAGGRLDPTVRVRGWAELGREVGRVLDGLPGRERMVVLSRRRQVVSELAFYLPRGLPVARWSVPGEGVRSQYELWPELLEAAAGRDALVVLEPGDPLLPIVARDFTELRPLGEVEAILGPAGTRRLALYLGRGFRRGGRR
;
A
#
# COMPACT_ATOMS: atom_id res chain seq x y z
N ALA A 1 -29.83 3.85 -15.28
CA ALA A 1 -29.42 3.56 -16.67
C ALA A 1 -27.94 3.19 -16.68
N VAL A 2 -27.55 2.06 -17.27
CA VAL A 2 -26.13 1.69 -17.40
C VAL A 2 -25.53 2.57 -18.51
N VAL A 3 -24.63 3.48 -18.14
CA VAL A 3 -23.92 4.32 -19.10
C VAL A 3 -23.02 3.42 -19.94
N ARG A 4 -23.43 3.15 -21.18
CA ARG A 4 -22.61 2.44 -22.17
C ARG A 4 -21.60 3.42 -22.76
N SER A 5 -20.49 3.60 -22.06
CA SER A 5 -19.35 4.40 -22.52
C SER A 5 -18.11 3.50 -22.67
N PRO A 6 -17.25 3.74 -23.67
CA PRO A 6 -15.90 3.17 -23.69
C PRO A 6 -15.09 3.55 -22.44
N LEU A 7 -15.51 4.61 -21.74
CA LEU A 7 -15.00 5.05 -20.44
C LEU A 7 -15.90 4.61 -19.28
N ALA A 8 -16.65 3.52 -19.40
CA ALA A 8 -17.48 3.02 -18.31
C ALA A 8 -16.70 2.15 -17.32
N GLY A 9 -15.39 1.96 -17.51
CA GLY A 9 -14.57 1.05 -16.71
C GLY A 9 -14.52 -0.37 -17.29
N GLY A 10 -14.65 -0.54 -18.61
CA GLY A 10 -14.51 -1.85 -19.28
C GLY A 10 -13.08 -2.12 -19.77
N ARG A 11 -12.86 -3.27 -20.44
CA ARG A 11 -11.53 -3.68 -20.95
C ARG A 11 -10.84 -2.64 -21.85
N LEU A 12 -11.62 -1.87 -22.61
CA LEU A 12 -11.12 -0.83 -23.53
C LEU A 12 -10.91 0.52 -22.85
N ASP A 13 -11.27 0.66 -21.58
CA ASP A 13 -11.16 1.91 -20.84
C ASP A 13 -9.73 2.05 -20.27
N PRO A 14 -8.89 2.94 -20.83
CA PRO A 14 -7.52 3.12 -20.33
C PRO A 14 -7.51 3.72 -18.90
N THR A 15 -8.61 4.31 -18.45
CA THR A 15 -8.72 4.95 -17.13
C THR A 15 -8.94 3.95 -15.99
N VAL A 16 -9.28 2.68 -16.28
CA VAL A 16 -9.46 1.63 -15.25
C VAL A 16 -8.23 1.51 -14.34
N ARG A 17 -7.04 1.74 -14.89
CA ARG A 17 -5.78 1.70 -14.15
C ARG A 17 -5.67 2.77 -13.06
N VAL A 18 -6.34 3.91 -13.22
CA VAL A 18 -6.32 5.04 -12.27
C VAL A 18 -7.61 5.19 -11.46
N ARG A 19 -8.72 4.59 -11.91
CA ARG A 19 -9.99 4.55 -11.16
C ARG A 19 -9.83 3.85 -9.82
N GLY A 20 -10.58 4.28 -8.81
CA GLY A 20 -10.66 3.60 -7.52
C GLY A 20 -9.53 3.95 -6.54
N TRP A 21 -8.45 4.60 -6.97
CA TRP A 21 -7.35 4.94 -6.06
C TRP A 21 -7.72 6.06 -5.08
N ALA A 22 -8.56 7.02 -5.49
CA ALA A 22 -9.06 8.06 -4.59
C ALA A 22 -9.97 7.48 -3.50
N GLU A 23 -10.83 6.54 -3.87
CA GLU A 23 -11.66 5.76 -2.94
C GLU A 23 -10.77 4.97 -1.98
N LEU A 24 -9.84 4.15 -2.49
CA LEU A 24 -8.93 3.36 -1.67
C LEU A 24 -8.09 4.23 -0.74
N GLY A 25 -7.57 5.36 -1.21
CA GLY A 25 -6.82 6.30 -0.37
C GLY A 25 -7.65 6.83 0.79
N ARG A 26 -8.93 7.16 0.56
CA ARG A 26 -9.85 7.57 1.63
C ARG A 26 -10.15 6.44 2.62
N GLU A 27 -10.38 5.22 2.13
CA GLU A 27 -10.62 4.05 2.98
C GLU A 27 -9.38 3.72 3.84
N VAL A 28 -8.20 3.65 3.23
CA VAL A 28 -6.92 3.42 3.93
C VAL A 28 -6.66 4.53 4.94
N GLY A 29 -6.92 5.79 4.57
CA GLY A 29 -6.81 6.93 5.47
C GLY A 29 -7.73 6.82 6.69
N ARG A 30 -8.98 6.41 6.50
CA ARG A 30 -9.92 6.17 7.61
C ARG A 30 -9.46 5.04 8.54
N VAL A 31 -8.92 3.96 7.99
CA VAL A 31 -8.33 2.90 8.81
C VAL A 31 -7.14 3.44 9.61
N LEU A 32 -6.25 4.19 8.97
CA LEU A 32 -5.08 4.79 9.63
C LEU A 32 -5.47 5.75 10.76
N ASP A 33 -6.49 6.58 10.55
CA ASP A 33 -7.00 7.52 11.56
C ASP A 33 -7.58 6.82 12.80
N GLY A 34 -8.05 5.58 12.64
CA GLY A 34 -8.50 4.73 13.74
C GLY A 34 -7.37 4.03 14.50
N LEU A 35 -6.11 4.11 14.06
CA LEU A 35 -4.99 3.43 14.70
C LEU A 35 -4.30 4.30 15.76
N PRO A 36 -3.91 3.73 16.91
CA PRO A 36 -3.19 4.47 17.93
C PRO A 36 -1.78 4.82 17.45
N GLY A 37 -1.39 6.08 17.65
CA GLY A 37 -0.05 6.57 17.29
C GLY A 37 0.12 6.86 15.79
N ARG A 38 -0.98 7.12 15.05
CA ARG A 38 -1.00 7.35 13.60
C ARG A 38 0.03 8.38 13.12
N GLU A 39 0.33 9.39 13.92
CA GLU A 39 1.34 10.42 13.63
C GLU A 39 2.78 9.88 13.54
N ARG A 40 3.05 8.74 14.20
CA ARG A 40 4.34 8.04 14.14
C ARG A 40 4.29 6.84 13.20
N MET A 41 3.20 6.59 12.48
CA MET A 41 3.10 5.46 11.56
C MET A 41 3.64 5.77 10.17
N VAL A 42 4.08 4.71 9.49
CA VAL A 42 4.44 4.71 8.06
C VAL A 42 3.49 3.77 7.31
N VAL A 43 3.23 4.05 6.04
CA VAL A 43 2.55 3.10 5.16
C VAL A 43 3.59 2.36 4.34
N LEU A 44 3.54 1.03 4.40
CA LEU A 44 4.45 0.17 3.65
C LEU A 44 3.69 -0.65 2.64
N SER A 45 4.17 -0.68 1.40
CA SER A 45 3.61 -1.56 0.36
C SER A 45 4.69 -2.09 -0.56
N ARG A 46 4.43 -3.21 -1.21
CA ARG A 46 5.37 -3.78 -2.17
C ARG A 46 5.31 -3.11 -3.53
N ARG A 47 4.12 -3.00 -4.11
CA ARG A 47 3.96 -2.64 -5.53
C ARG A 47 4.17 -1.14 -5.71
N ARG A 48 5.02 -0.73 -6.66
CA ARG A 48 5.29 0.69 -6.88
C ARG A 48 4.01 1.48 -7.15
N GLN A 49 3.07 0.87 -7.87
CA GLN A 49 1.79 1.51 -8.18
C GLN A 49 0.99 1.78 -6.90
N VAL A 50 0.85 0.79 -6.01
CA VAL A 50 0.18 0.98 -4.72
C VAL A 50 0.87 2.08 -3.92
N VAL A 51 2.21 2.05 -3.82
CA VAL A 51 2.99 3.08 -3.11
C VAL A 51 2.74 4.48 -3.69
N SER A 52 2.83 4.65 -5.01
CA SER A 52 2.66 5.96 -5.67
C SER A 52 1.23 6.50 -5.51
N GLU A 53 0.23 5.64 -5.67
CA GLU A 53 -1.18 6.05 -5.60
C GLU A 53 -1.57 6.37 -4.15
N LEU A 54 -1.14 5.56 -3.17
CA LEU A 54 -1.37 5.87 -1.76
C LEU A 54 -0.63 7.13 -1.32
N ALA A 55 0.61 7.35 -1.76
CA ALA A 55 1.33 8.59 -1.49
C ALA A 55 0.60 9.83 -2.04
N PHE A 56 -0.15 9.68 -3.12
CA PHE A 56 -0.92 10.76 -3.73
C PHE A 56 -2.25 11.03 -3.00
N TYR A 57 -2.99 9.98 -2.63
CA TYR A 57 -4.34 10.12 -2.08
C TYR A 57 -4.43 10.11 -0.55
N LEU A 58 -3.37 9.73 0.17
CA LEU A 58 -3.33 9.80 1.63
C LEU A 58 -3.05 11.23 2.13
N PRO A 59 -3.35 11.53 3.41
CA PRO A 59 -3.05 12.82 4.01
C PRO A 59 -1.58 13.23 3.80
N ARG A 60 -1.36 14.52 3.50
CA ARG A 60 -0.02 15.05 3.26
C ARG A 60 0.87 14.86 4.49
N GLY A 61 2.14 14.57 4.26
CA GLY A 61 3.13 14.38 5.32
C GLY A 61 3.17 12.97 5.90
N LEU A 62 2.25 12.08 5.52
CA LEU A 62 2.32 10.67 5.89
C LEU A 62 3.37 9.95 5.03
N PRO A 63 4.41 9.33 5.63
CA PRO A 63 5.41 8.60 4.88
C PRO A 63 4.81 7.34 4.26
N VAL A 64 4.98 7.17 2.94
CA VAL A 64 4.58 5.96 2.21
C VAL A 64 5.82 5.40 1.53
N ALA A 65 6.31 4.25 2.01
CA ALA A 65 7.54 3.65 1.52
C ALA A 65 7.28 2.33 0.81
N ARG A 66 8.11 2.05 -0.19
CA ARG A 66 8.10 0.76 -0.86
C ARG A 66 8.94 -0.25 -0.09
N TRP A 67 8.36 -1.40 0.22
CA TRP A 67 9.08 -2.55 0.71
C TRP A 67 9.97 -3.13 -0.41
N SER A 68 11.29 -2.99 -0.28
CA SER A 68 12.25 -3.63 -1.17
C SER A 68 12.85 -4.87 -0.52
N VAL A 69 12.80 -5.99 -1.25
CA VAL A 69 13.41 -7.26 -0.84
C VAL A 69 14.90 -7.21 -1.23
N PRO A 70 15.84 -7.48 -0.31
CA PRO A 70 17.26 -7.54 -0.63
C PRO A 70 17.54 -8.50 -1.80
N GLY A 71 18.42 -8.11 -2.72
CA GLY A 71 18.83 -8.96 -3.86
C GLY A 71 17.92 -8.90 -5.10
N GLU A 72 16.78 -8.20 -5.06
CA GLU A 72 15.91 -8.06 -6.25
C GLU A 72 16.43 -7.08 -7.33
N GLY A 73 17.49 -6.33 -7.03
CA GLY A 73 17.97 -5.25 -7.88
C GLY A 73 17.03 -4.05 -7.93
N VAL A 74 17.37 -3.06 -8.76
CA VAL A 74 16.56 -1.85 -8.97
C VAL A 74 15.41 -2.17 -9.94
N ARG A 75 14.16 -2.11 -9.45
CA ARG A 75 12.95 -2.37 -10.26
C ARG A 75 12.08 -1.12 -10.48
N SER A 76 12.36 -0.06 -9.73
CA SER A 76 11.70 1.23 -9.81
C SER A 76 12.59 2.31 -9.19
N GLN A 77 12.12 3.54 -9.24
CA GLN A 77 12.83 4.67 -8.65
C GLN A 77 12.93 4.56 -7.11
N TYR A 78 12.02 3.83 -6.45
CA TYR A 78 12.03 3.67 -4.99
C TYR A 78 13.23 2.87 -4.46
N GLU A 79 13.83 1.98 -5.26
CA GLU A 79 15.06 1.29 -4.86
C GLU A 79 16.29 2.20 -4.87
N LEU A 80 16.20 3.37 -5.52
CA LEU A 80 17.25 4.40 -5.50
C LEU A 80 17.17 5.29 -4.25
N TRP A 81 16.04 5.25 -3.53
CA TRP A 81 15.82 6.03 -2.30
C TRP A 81 15.45 5.11 -1.13
N PRO A 82 16.39 4.26 -0.67
CA PRO A 82 16.14 3.35 0.44
C PRO A 82 15.89 4.10 1.76
N GLU A 83 16.32 5.35 1.87
CA GLU A 83 16.31 6.15 3.11
C GLU A 83 14.92 6.28 3.70
N LEU A 84 13.87 6.33 2.89
CA LEU A 84 12.49 6.41 3.40
C LEU A 84 12.08 5.12 4.11
N LEU A 85 12.53 3.97 3.62
CA LEU A 85 12.31 2.68 4.27
C LEU A 85 13.28 2.46 5.44
N GLU A 86 14.50 2.99 5.40
CA GLU A 86 15.40 2.98 6.57
C GLU A 86 14.84 3.87 7.71
N ALA A 87 14.31 5.05 7.38
CA ALA A 87 13.66 5.95 8.33
C ALA A 87 12.34 5.39 8.90
N ALA A 88 11.81 4.32 8.30
CA ALA A 88 10.69 3.57 8.84
C ALA A 88 11.10 2.66 10.00
N ALA A 89 12.38 2.30 10.13
CA ALA A 89 12.85 1.37 11.14
C ALA A 89 12.51 1.86 12.56
N GLY A 90 12.07 0.94 13.41
CA GLY A 90 11.59 1.20 14.77
C GLY A 90 10.17 1.75 14.87
N ARG A 91 9.49 2.04 13.74
CA ARG A 91 8.12 2.54 13.72
C ARG A 91 7.11 1.41 13.55
N ASP A 92 5.87 1.69 13.91
CA ASP A 92 4.74 0.86 13.50
C ASP A 92 4.32 1.23 12.08
N ALA A 93 3.78 0.25 11.36
CA ALA A 93 3.42 0.41 9.96
C ALA A 93 2.00 -0.08 9.68
N LEU A 94 1.31 0.65 8.82
CA LEU A 94 0.18 0.10 8.08
C LEU A 94 0.74 -0.55 6.81
N VAL A 95 0.73 -1.86 6.77
CA VAL A 95 1.16 -2.64 5.60
C VAL A 95 -0.03 -2.80 4.67
N VAL A 96 0.15 -2.44 3.41
CA VAL A 96 -0.89 -2.47 2.38
C VAL A 96 -0.42 -3.34 1.22
N LEU A 97 -1.09 -4.44 0.97
CA LEU A 97 -0.75 -5.41 -0.07
C LEU A 97 -1.94 -5.65 -0.99
N GLU A 98 -1.67 -6.14 -2.20
CA GLU A 98 -2.72 -6.75 -3.01
C GLU A 98 -3.10 -8.10 -2.38
N PRO A 99 -4.39 -8.50 -2.39
CA PRO A 99 -4.79 -9.80 -1.85
C PRO A 99 -4.01 -10.95 -2.48
N GLY A 100 -3.56 -11.89 -1.65
CA GLY A 100 -2.80 -13.06 -2.09
C GLY A 100 -1.33 -12.78 -2.44
N ASP A 101 -0.78 -11.61 -2.11
CA ASP A 101 0.64 -11.32 -2.32
C ASP A 101 1.53 -12.35 -1.56
N PRO A 102 2.36 -13.15 -2.26
CA PRO A 102 3.19 -14.20 -1.65
C PRO A 102 4.31 -13.65 -0.77
N LEU A 103 4.49 -12.32 -0.70
CA LEU A 103 5.51 -11.68 0.12
C LEU A 103 5.12 -11.53 1.58
N LEU A 104 3.87 -11.80 1.94
CA LEU A 104 3.40 -11.70 3.32
C LEU A 104 4.31 -12.44 4.34
N PRO A 105 4.84 -13.65 4.06
CA PRO A 105 5.76 -14.33 4.99
C PRO A 105 7.10 -13.61 5.17
N ILE A 106 7.60 -12.93 4.13
CA ILE A 106 8.84 -12.14 4.22
C ILE A 106 8.55 -10.86 5.00
N VAL A 107 7.44 -10.19 4.69
CA VAL A 107 6.98 -8.99 5.39
C VAL A 107 6.80 -9.25 6.87
N ALA A 108 6.17 -10.37 7.25
CA ALA A 108 5.93 -10.74 8.62
C ALA A 108 7.21 -10.91 9.45
N ARG A 109 8.34 -11.29 8.84
CA ARG A 109 9.63 -11.49 9.54
C ARG A 109 10.26 -10.20 10.03
N ASP A 110 10.00 -9.09 9.33
CA ASP A 110 10.56 -7.78 9.66
C ASP A 110 9.69 -7.01 10.66
N PHE A 111 8.64 -7.63 11.21
CA PHE A 111 7.85 -7.06 12.32
C PHE A 111 7.97 -7.91 13.58
N THR A 112 7.70 -7.30 14.73
CA THR A 112 7.50 -8.04 15.98
C THR A 112 6.12 -8.71 16.00
N GLU A 113 5.12 -8.03 15.44
CA GLU A 113 3.76 -8.54 15.26
C GLU A 113 3.22 -8.03 13.93
N LEU A 114 2.52 -8.88 13.18
CA LEU A 114 1.79 -8.48 11.98
C LEU A 114 0.36 -9.01 12.08
N ARG A 115 -0.60 -8.11 12.27
CA ARG A 115 -2.01 -8.45 12.50
C ARG A 115 -2.88 -8.00 11.32
N PRO A 116 -3.73 -8.87 10.74
CA PRO A 116 -4.67 -8.44 9.71
C PRO A 116 -5.68 -7.42 10.28
N LEU A 117 -5.97 -6.38 9.51
CA LEU A 117 -7.01 -5.38 9.82
C LEU A 117 -8.25 -5.50 8.93
N GLY A 118 -8.13 -6.21 7.79
CA GLY A 118 -9.21 -6.42 6.84
C GLY A 118 -8.82 -6.03 5.43
N GLU A 119 -9.81 -5.85 4.56
CA GLU A 119 -9.63 -5.41 3.19
C GLU A 119 -10.42 -4.12 2.94
N VAL A 120 -9.91 -3.30 2.03
CA VAL A 120 -10.62 -2.14 1.48
C VAL A 120 -10.77 -2.31 -0.02
N GLU A 121 -11.88 -1.82 -0.56
CA GLU A 121 -12.19 -2.01 -1.97
C GLU A 121 -12.72 -0.75 -2.65
N ALA A 122 -12.54 -0.69 -3.97
CA ALA A 122 -13.12 0.33 -4.82
C ALA A 122 -13.70 -0.28 -6.10
N ILE A 123 -14.90 0.16 -6.46
CA ILE A 123 -15.61 -0.28 -7.66
C ILE A 123 -14.98 0.40 -8.88
N LEU A 124 -14.57 -0.40 -9.87
CA LEU A 124 -14.00 0.08 -11.13
C LEU A 124 -15.00 0.11 -12.29
N GLY A 125 -16.26 -0.26 -12.03
CA GLY A 125 -17.28 -0.48 -13.05
C GLY A 125 -17.25 -1.92 -13.58
N PRO A 126 -17.50 -2.15 -14.88
CA PRO A 126 -17.50 -3.50 -15.48
C PRO A 126 -16.17 -4.27 -15.33
N ALA A 127 -15.05 -3.60 -15.09
CA ALA A 127 -13.75 -4.22 -14.81
C ALA A 127 -13.67 -4.85 -13.40
N GLY A 128 -14.70 -4.69 -12.57
CA GLY A 128 -14.80 -5.31 -11.25
C GLY A 128 -14.37 -4.37 -10.12
N THR A 129 -13.67 -4.93 -9.13
CA THR A 129 -13.25 -4.23 -7.91
C THR A 129 -11.73 -4.25 -7.76
N ARG A 130 -11.12 -3.14 -7.35
CA ARG A 130 -9.76 -3.15 -6.81
C ARG A 130 -9.83 -3.39 -5.31
N ARG A 131 -8.97 -4.24 -4.77
CA ARG A 131 -8.90 -4.56 -3.34
C ARG A 131 -7.49 -4.39 -2.83
N LEU A 132 -7.37 -3.98 -1.57
CA LEU A 132 -6.11 -3.94 -0.83
C LEU A 132 -6.32 -4.61 0.52
N ALA A 133 -5.44 -5.54 0.87
CA ALA A 133 -5.37 -6.15 2.18
C ALA A 133 -4.52 -5.27 3.12
N LEU A 134 -5.04 -5.03 4.33
CA LEU A 134 -4.44 -4.16 5.32
C LEU A 134 -3.98 -4.96 6.52
N TYR A 135 -2.77 -4.66 6.99
CA TYR A 135 -2.19 -5.26 8.20
C TYR A 135 -1.55 -4.19 9.07
N LEU A 136 -1.70 -4.34 10.38
CA LEU A 136 -0.96 -3.57 11.36
C LEU A 136 0.34 -4.31 11.68
N GLY A 137 1.46 -3.74 11.24
CA GLY A 137 2.79 -4.18 11.63
C GLY A 137 3.30 -3.40 12.83
N ARG A 138 3.71 -4.09 13.89
CA ARG A 138 4.32 -3.47 15.08
C ARG A 138 5.83 -3.66 15.11
N GLY A 139 6.56 -2.61 15.47
CA GLY A 139 8.01 -2.65 15.67
C GLY A 139 8.75 -3.10 14.41
N PHE A 140 8.65 -2.33 13.32
CA PHE A 140 9.35 -2.63 12.08
C PHE A 140 10.87 -2.69 12.32
N ARG A 141 11.46 -3.83 12.01
CA ARG A 141 12.89 -4.13 12.11
C ARG A 141 13.34 -4.51 10.72
N ARG A 142 13.80 -3.53 9.94
CA ARG A 142 14.49 -3.85 8.71
C ARG A 142 15.73 -4.65 9.08
N GLY A 143 15.88 -5.85 8.51
CA GLY A 143 17.04 -6.70 8.74
C GLY A 143 18.32 -5.90 8.53
N GLY A 144 18.94 -5.47 9.63
CA GLY A 144 20.17 -4.72 9.60
C GLY A 144 21.24 -5.58 8.97
N ARG A 145 21.98 -5.01 8.02
CA ARG A 145 23.34 -5.47 7.76
C ARG A 145 24.05 -5.42 9.12
N ARG A 146 24.39 -6.60 9.65
CA ARG A 146 25.58 -6.71 10.49
C ARG A 146 26.79 -6.61 9.59
#